data_AF-A0A428QT50-F1
#
_entry.id   AF-A0A428QT50-F1
#
_cell.length_a   1.000
_cell.length_b   1.000
_cell.length_c   1.000
_cell.angle_alpha   90.00
_cell.angle_beta   90.00
_cell.angle_gamma   90.00
#
_symmetry.space_group_name_H-M   'P 1'
#
loop_
_entity.id
_entity.type
_entity.pdbx_description
1 polymer ?
#
loop_
_entity_poly.entity_id
_entity_poly.type
_entity_poly.pdbx_seq_one_letter_code
_entity_poly.pdbx_strand_id
1 'polypeptide(L)'
;MKAGAPWAAKIEYRRLPLACAGGPAIVISLFWLGWTAYPNIHPAVPAVSGLFFGTGYLVIFMALLNYITDAYRQFSASAQASANTLRSITAVCLPLAAPQMYDKLGVQWAYSLLAFITLVLAFIPFVFIRYGEALRKRSPFCQKLAQPASMIVAT
;
A
#
# COMPACT_ATOMS: atom_id res chain seq x y z
N MET A 1 -1.22 -28.37 -2.11
CA MET A 1 -2.02 -27.21 -1.67
C MET A 1 -3.37 -27.75 -1.17
N LYS A 2 -3.68 -27.66 0.13
CA LYS A 2 -4.95 -28.18 0.68
C LYS A 2 -6.08 -27.19 0.37
N ALA A 3 -6.88 -27.52 -0.65
CA ALA A 3 -8.12 -26.83 -0.98
C ALA A 3 -9.14 -27.07 0.16
N GLY A 4 -9.63 -26.00 0.81
CA GLY A 4 -10.75 -26.09 1.75
C GLY A 4 -10.52 -25.54 3.16
N ALA A 5 -9.35 -24.98 3.48
CA ALA A 5 -9.15 -24.40 4.80
C ALA A 5 -9.81 -22.99 4.91
N PRO A 6 -10.46 -22.63 6.04
CA PRO A 6 -11.22 -21.38 6.20
C PRO A 6 -10.36 -20.11 6.04
N TRP A 7 -9.04 -20.22 6.18
CA TRP A 7 -8.08 -19.15 5.92
C TRP A 7 -7.84 -18.89 4.41
N ALA A 8 -8.12 -19.86 3.53
CA ALA A 8 -7.94 -19.74 2.08
C ALA A 8 -9.12 -19.05 1.36
N ALA A 9 -10.29 -18.97 2.03
CA ALA A 9 -11.51 -18.35 1.50
C ALA A 9 -11.55 -16.83 1.71
N LYS A 10 -10.79 -16.29 2.68
CA LYS A 10 -10.69 -14.84 2.90
C LYS A 10 -9.62 -14.25 1.99
N ILE A 11 -10.06 -13.49 0.99
CA ILE A 11 -9.23 -12.70 0.06
C ILE A 11 -8.15 -11.88 0.80
N GLU A 12 -8.48 -11.41 2.00
CA GLU A 12 -7.58 -10.66 2.90
C GLU A 12 -6.33 -11.48 3.26
N TYR A 13 -6.43 -12.76 3.62
CA TYR A 13 -5.26 -13.53 4.10
C TYR A 13 -4.28 -13.95 2.99
N ARG A 14 -4.71 -13.94 1.72
CA ARG A 14 -3.92 -14.48 0.60
C ARG A 14 -2.90 -13.51 0.03
N ARG A 15 -3.12 -12.20 0.21
CA ARG A 15 -2.31 -11.12 -0.38
C ARG A 15 -1.66 -10.22 0.65
N LEU A 16 -2.11 -10.28 1.90
CA LEU A 16 -1.55 -9.52 3.01
C LEU A 16 -0.09 -9.84 3.39
N PRO A 17 0.44 -11.08 3.33
CA PRO A 17 1.85 -11.28 3.62
C PRO A 17 2.76 -10.59 2.59
N LEU A 18 2.30 -10.42 1.34
CA LEU A 18 3.02 -9.68 0.31
C LEU A 18 3.09 -8.17 0.63
N ALA A 19 1.98 -7.58 1.07
CA ALA A 19 1.94 -6.19 1.51
C ALA A 19 2.77 -5.95 2.79
N CYS A 20 2.77 -6.93 3.70
CA CYS A 20 3.57 -6.89 4.93
C CYS A 20 5.08 -7.03 4.67
N ALA A 21 5.48 -7.74 3.61
CA ALA A 21 6.89 -7.85 3.20
C ALA A 21 7.38 -6.60 2.44
N GLY A 22 6.53 -5.99 1.62
CA GLY A 22 6.91 -4.81 0.83
C GLY A 22 7.09 -3.53 1.67
N GLY A 23 6.30 -3.36 2.73
CA GLY A 23 6.35 -2.16 3.58
C GLY A 23 7.73 -1.91 4.21
N PRO A 24 8.31 -2.88 4.96
CA PRO A 24 9.65 -2.77 5.53
C PRO A 24 10.73 -2.56 4.47
N ALA A 25 10.62 -3.19 3.31
CA ALA A 25 11.59 -3.03 2.21
C ALA A 25 11.66 -1.58 1.71
N ILE A 26 10.50 -0.92 1.55
CA ILE A 26 10.45 0.50 1.15
C ILE A 26 11.03 1.39 2.26
N VAL A 27 10.70 1.15 3.52
CA VAL A 27 11.25 1.93 4.64
C VAL A 27 12.77 1.83 4.71
N ILE A 28 13.32 0.61 4.59
CA ILE A 28 14.77 0.36 4.56
C ILE A 28 15.41 1.11 3.38
N SER A 29 14.78 1.08 2.19
CA SER A 29 15.32 1.77 1.01
C SER A 29 15.36 3.30 1.19
N LEU A 30 14.36 3.91 1.83
CA LEU A 30 14.32 5.36 2.08
C LEU A 30 15.37 5.78 3.11
N PHE A 31 15.56 5.01 4.19
CA PHE A 31 16.64 5.26 5.13
C PHE A 31 18.01 5.06 4.48
N TRP A 32 18.19 4.01 3.68
CA TRP A 32 19.42 3.80 2.93
C TRP A 32 19.72 5.01 2.04
N LEU A 33 18.75 5.46 1.23
CA LEU A 33 18.93 6.61 0.34
C LEU A 33 19.27 7.89 1.11
N GLY A 34 18.55 8.20 2.19
CA GLY A 34 18.78 9.40 2.99
C GLY A 34 20.16 9.46 3.64
N TRP A 35 20.64 8.34 4.18
CA TRP A 35 21.92 8.26 4.89
C TRP A 35 23.12 7.96 4.00
N THR A 36 22.89 7.64 2.72
CA THR A 36 23.96 7.47 1.72
C THR A 36 24.07 8.64 0.74
N ALA A 37 23.21 9.64 0.86
CA ALA A 37 23.21 10.88 0.07
C ALA A 37 24.30 11.88 0.50
N TYR A 38 25.52 11.40 0.80
CA TYR A 38 26.68 12.26 1.06
C TYR A 38 27.52 12.42 -0.21
N PRO A 39 28.07 13.62 -0.48
CA PRO A 39 28.92 13.86 -1.65
C PRO A 39 30.23 13.03 -1.63
N ASN A 40 30.63 12.51 -0.46
CA ASN A 40 31.82 11.68 -0.30
C ASN A 40 31.58 10.19 -0.61
N ILE A 41 30.34 9.76 -0.82
CA ILE A 41 29.99 8.35 -1.05
C ILE A 41 29.82 8.11 -2.55
N HIS A 42 30.31 6.97 -3.05
CA HIS A 42 30.18 6.60 -4.46
C HIS A 42 28.69 6.52 -4.86
N PRO A 43 28.26 7.19 -5.95
CA PRO A 43 26.84 7.32 -6.33
C PRO A 43 26.14 5.99 -6.62
N ALA A 44 26.88 4.91 -6.85
CA ALA A 44 26.31 3.57 -6.97
C ALA A 44 25.61 3.10 -5.68
N VAL A 45 26.08 3.51 -4.50
CA VAL A 45 25.51 3.08 -3.21
C VAL A 45 24.06 3.57 -3.03
N PRO A 46 23.75 4.88 -3.18
CA PRO A 46 22.37 5.34 -3.17
C PRO A 46 21.57 4.82 -4.36
N ALA A 47 22.17 4.59 -5.54
CA ALA A 47 21.46 4.05 -6.70
C ALA A 47 20.89 2.63 -6.45
N VAL A 48 21.63 1.77 -5.74
CA VAL A 48 21.18 0.40 -5.40
C VAL A 48 19.97 0.41 -4.47
N SER A 49 19.80 1.44 -3.63
CA SER A 49 18.60 1.58 -2.79
C SER A 49 17.31 1.66 -3.62
N GLY A 50 17.40 2.22 -4.84
CA GLY A 50 16.28 2.29 -5.78
C GLY A 50 15.76 0.93 -6.22
N LEU A 51 16.60 -0.12 -6.23
CA LEU A 51 16.18 -1.49 -6.55
C LEU A 51 15.30 -2.07 -5.43
N PHE A 52 15.68 -1.85 -4.17
CA PHE A 52 14.88 -2.25 -3.01
C PHE A 52 13.56 -1.46 -2.94
N PHE A 53 13.61 -0.16 -3.24
CA PHE A 53 12.41 0.66 -3.33
C PHE A 53 11.46 0.16 -4.41
N GLY A 54 11.97 -0.06 -5.64
CA GLY A 54 11.17 -0.49 -6.78
C GLY A 54 10.56 -1.88 -6.61
N THR A 55 11.34 -2.83 -6.07
CA THR A 55 10.82 -4.18 -5.78
C THR A 55 9.72 -4.16 -4.72
N GLY A 56 9.92 -3.44 -3.60
CA GLY A 56 8.90 -3.27 -2.58
C GLY A 56 7.63 -2.59 -3.12
N TYR A 57 7.81 -1.51 -3.89
CA TYR A 57 6.70 -0.79 -4.52
C TYR A 57 5.89 -1.67 -5.47
N LEU A 58 6.55 -2.42 -6.36
CA LEU A 58 5.87 -3.29 -7.34
C LEU A 58 5.05 -4.38 -6.64
N VAL A 59 5.61 -4.99 -5.60
CA VAL A 59 4.93 -6.03 -4.81
C VAL A 59 3.66 -5.48 -4.14
N ILE A 60 3.75 -4.31 -3.49
CA ILE A 60 2.58 -3.67 -2.85
C ILE A 60 1.55 -3.27 -3.90
N PHE A 61 1.99 -2.66 -5.01
CA PHE A 61 1.09 -2.17 -6.05
C PHE A 61 0.32 -3.33 -6.69
N MET A 62 1.01 -4.42 -7.02
CA MET A 62 0.37 -5.63 -7.53
C MET A 62 -0.59 -6.25 -6.52
N ALA A 63 -0.23 -6.31 -5.23
CA ALA A 63 -1.11 -6.82 -4.19
C ALA A 63 -2.39 -5.97 -4.03
N LEU A 64 -2.27 -4.65 -4.13
CA LEU A 64 -3.39 -3.70 -4.04
C LEU A 64 -4.36 -3.83 -5.23
N LEU A 65 -3.87 -3.81 -6.46
CA LEU A 65 -4.71 -3.95 -7.67
C LEU A 65 -5.55 -5.23 -7.62
N ASN A 66 -4.88 -6.31 -7.26
CA ASN A 66 -5.46 -7.60 -7.02
C ASN A 66 -6.52 -7.53 -5.90
N TYR A 67 -6.19 -6.98 -4.72
CA TYR A 67 -7.13 -6.85 -3.61
C TYR A 67 -8.41 -6.09 -3.98
N ILE A 68 -8.29 -4.94 -4.66
CA ILE A 68 -9.44 -4.15 -5.10
C ILE A 68 -10.32 -4.95 -6.06
N THR A 69 -9.70 -5.71 -6.98
CA THR A 69 -10.41 -6.55 -7.94
C THR A 69 -11.23 -7.63 -7.24
N ASP A 70 -10.63 -8.34 -6.29
CA ASP A 70 -11.31 -9.41 -5.55
C ASP A 70 -12.38 -8.86 -4.59
N ALA A 71 -12.15 -7.69 -3.97
CA ALA A 71 -13.05 -7.11 -2.98
C ALA A 71 -14.30 -6.45 -3.59
N TYR A 72 -14.16 -5.82 -4.76
CA TYR A 72 -15.25 -5.03 -5.38
C TYR A 72 -15.91 -5.71 -6.59
N ARG A 73 -15.36 -6.84 -7.10
CA ARG A 73 -15.91 -7.63 -8.22
C ARG A 73 -16.44 -6.76 -9.37
N GLN A 74 -17.76 -6.57 -9.48
CA GLN A 74 -18.42 -5.76 -10.51
C GLN A 74 -18.05 -4.27 -10.47
N PHE A 75 -17.73 -3.70 -9.31
CA PHE A 75 -17.32 -2.31 -9.15
C PHE A 75 -15.80 -2.13 -9.10
N SER A 76 -15.02 -3.17 -9.46
CA SER A 76 -13.55 -3.14 -9.38
C SER A 76 -12.91 -2.06 -10.26
N ALA A 77 -13.41 -1.84 -11.49
CA ALA A 77 -12.85 -0.84 -12.40
C ALA A 77 -12.95 0.59 -11.84
N SER A 78 -14.10 0.95 -11.28
CA SER A 78 -14.31 2.26 -10.64
C SER A 78 -13.46 2.42 -9.38
N ALA A 79 -13.37 1.36 -8.56
CA ALA A 79 -12.54 1.36 -7.36
C ALA A 79 -11.03 1.46 -7.67
N GLN A 80 -10.56 0.84 -8.76
CA GLN A 80 -9.18 0.99 -9.21
C GLN A 80 -8.92 2.40 -9.77
N ALA A 81 -9.88 2.96 -10.50
CA ALA A 81 -9.78 4.33 -11.01
C ALA A 81 -9.63 5.33 -9.87
N SER A 82 -10.47 5.24 -8.82
CA SER A 82 -10.37 6.14 -7.66
C SER A 82 -9.04 5.97 -6.90
N ALA A 83 -8.58 4.74 -6.68
CA ALA A 83 -7.28 4.48 -6.07
C ALA A 83 -6.11 5.08 -6.88
N ASN A 84 -6.14 4.94 -8.21
CA ASN A 84 -5.14 5.52 -9.09
C ASN A 84 -5.20 7.06 -9.11
N THR A 85 -6.39 7.65 -9.09
CA THR A 85 -6.54 9.12 -9.02
C THR A 85 -5.95 9.67 -7.73
N LEU A 86 -6.26 9.09 -6.58
CA LEU A 86 -5.69 9.50 -5.29
C LEU A 86 -4.16 9.40 -5.30
N ARG A 87 -3.62 8.29 -5.83
CA ARG A 87 -2.17 8.09 -5.96
C ARG A 87 -1.54 9.17 -6.84
N SER A 88 -2.14 9.49 -7.99
CA SER A 88 -1.65 10.53 -8.89
C SER A 88 -1.68 11.91 -8.26
N ILE A 89 -2.74 12.25 -7.52
CA ILE A 89 -2.82 13.52 -6.79
C ILE A 89 -1.68 13.61 -5.76
N THR A 90 -1.48 12.57 -4.95
CA THR A 90 -0.38 12.54 -3.98
C THR A 90 0.99 12.65 -4.67
N ALA A 91 1.18 12.01 -5.82
CA ALA A 91 2.41 12.09 -6.60
C ALA A 91 2.71 13.50 -7.14
N VAL A 92 1.69 14.33 -7.36
CA VAL A 92 1.84 15.74 -7.78
C VAL A 92 2.02 16.67 -6.59
N CYS A 93 1.33 16.40 -5.47
CA CYS A 93 1.44 17.22 -4.25
C CYS A 93 2.82 17.10 -3.58
N LEU A 94 3.43 15.91 -3.58
CA LEU A 94 4.70 15.69 -2.86
C LEU A 94 5.87 16.51 -3.44
N PRO A 95 6.09 16.59 -4.78
CA PRO A 95 7.07 17.48 -5.37
C PRO A 95 6.80 18.97 -5.14
N LEU A 96 5.53 19.37 -5.03
CA LEU A 96 5.19 20.78 -4.75
C LEU A 96 5.62 21.19 -3.33
N ALA A 97 5.53 20.27 -2.36
CA ALA A 97 5.99 20.48 -0.99
C ALA A 97 7.49 20.19 -0.79
N ALA A 98 8.13 19.49 -1.74
CA ALA A 98 9.51 19.03 -1.60
C ALA A 98 10.54 20.16 -1.42
N PRO A 99 10.54 21.27 -2.20
CA PRO A 99 11.53 22.34 -2.02
C PRO A 99 11.56 22.89 -0.59
N GLN A 100 10.38 23.24 -0.05
CA GLN A 100 10.25 23.76 1.30
C GLN A 100 10.68 22.75 2.37
N MET A 101 10.44 21.45 2.11
CA MET A 101 10.87 20.38 3.01
C MET A 101 12.41 20.24 3.00
N TYR A 102 13.02 20.21 1.83
CA TYR A 102 14.48 20.08 1.70
C TYR A 102 15.23 21.31 2.20
N ASP A 103 14.69 22.51 1.99
CA ASP A 103 15.30 23.77 2.46
C ASP A 103 15.33 23.85 4.00
N LYS A 104 14.31 23.33 4.68
CA LYS A 104 14.22 23.39 6.16
C LYS A 104 14.89 22.23 6.87
N LEU A 105 14.79 21.01 6.35
CA LEU A 105 15.27 19.80 7.03
C LEU A 105 16.62 19.31 6.49
N GLY A 106 17.00 19.69 5.27
CA GLY A 106 18.13 19.07 4.58
C GLY A 106 17.80 17.67 4.06
N VAL A 107 18.71 17.11 3.25
CA VAL A 107 18.47 15.88 2.48
C VAL A 107 18.24 14.67 3.39
N GLN A 108 19.06 14.49 4.42
CA GLN A 108 19.03 13.31 5.29
C GLN A 108 17.74 13.22 6.10
N TRP A 109 17.35 14.34 6.72
CA TRP A 109 16.13 14.41 7.54
C TRP A 109 14.86 14.39 6.69
N ALA A 110 14.88 14.99 5.49
CA ALA A 110 13.76 14.89 4.56
C ALA A 110 13.45 13.42 4.21
N TYR A 111 14.47 12.63 3.83
CA TYR A 111 14.28 11.21 3.55
C TYR A 111 13.88 10.39 4.79
N SER A 112 14.42 10.72 5.97
CA SER A 112 14.06 10.06 7.23
C SER A 112 12.59 10.34 7.62
N LEU A 113 12.12 11.57 7.43
CA LEU A 113 10.72 11.93 7.64
C LEU A 113 9.80 11.12 6.72
N LEU A 114 10.13 11.04 5.42
CA LEU A 114 9.39 10.21 4.47
C LEU A 114 9.39 8.73 4.90
N ALA A 115 10.53 8.22 5.35
CA ALA A 115 10.66 6.84 5.83
C ALA A 115 9.77 6.57 7.06
N PHE A 116 9.68 7.50 8.01
CA PHE A 116 8.78 7.38 9.16
C PHE A 116 7.31 7.41 8.76
N ILE A 117 6.92 8.29 7.83
CA ILE A 117 5.55 8.32 7.29
C ILE A 117 5.23 6.99 6.60
N THR A 118 6.14 6.48 5.78
CA THR A 118 6.01 5.16 5.14
C THR A 118 5.91 4.04 6.17
N LEU A 119 6.68 4.08 7.26
CA LEU A 119 6.62 3.10 8.34
C LEU A 119 5.22 3.06 8.99
N VAL A 120 4.66 4.23 9.29
CA VAL A 120 3.29 4.33 9.84
C VAL A 120 2.27 3.77 8.85
N LEU A 121 2.39 4.13 7.57
CA LEU A 121 1.51 3.61 6.51
C LEU A 121 1.66 2.09 6.32
N ALA A 122 2.88 1.56 6.44
CA ALA A 122 3.16 0.13 6.37
C ALA A 122 2.57 -0.65 7.55
N PHE A 123 2.34 0.02 8.69
CA PHE A 123 1.68 -0.58 9.86
C PHE A 123 0.16 -0.67 9.72
N ILE A 124 -0.47 0.20 8.93
CA ILE A 124 -1.92 0.21 8.68
C ILE A 124 -2.49 -1.16 8.25
N PRO A 125 -1.94 -1.88 7.26
CA PRO A 125 -2.48 -3.19 6.88
C PRO A 125 -2.46 -4.20 8.03
N PHE A 126 -1.47 -4.17 8.93
CA PHE A 126 -1.44 -5.02 10.13
C PHE A 126 -2.59 -4.71 11.08
N VAL A 127 -2.94 -3.43 11.25
CA VAL A 127 -4.10 -3.01 12.05
C VAL A 127 -5.41 -3.49 11.40
N PHE A 128 -5.52 -3.40 10.07
CA PHE A 128 -6.68 -3.91 9.34
C PHE A 128 -6.84 -5.44 9.44
N ILE A 129 -5.76 -6.22 9.62
CA ILE A 129 -5.86 -7.66 9.93
C ILE A 129 -6.60 -7.88 11.25
N ARG A 130 -6.23 -7.11 12.27
CA ARG A 130 -6.72 -7.30 13.65
C ARG A 130 -8.17 -6.85 13.78
N TYR A 131 -8.56 -5.78 13.07
CA TYR A 131 -9.87 -5.13 13.21
C TYR A 131 -10.79 -5.29 12.00
N GLY A 132 -10.35 -5.95 10.92
CA GLY A 132 -11.11 -6.10 9.67
C GLY A 132 -12.48 -6.75 9.86
N GLU A 133 -12.59 -7.74 10.76
CA GLU A 133 -13.88 -8.38 11.06
C GLU A 133 -14.87 -7.43 11.75
N ALA A 134 -14.39 -6.52 12.60
CA ALA A 134 -15.22 -5.53 13.28
C ALA A 134 -15.66 -4.40 12.33
N LEU A 135 -14.77 -3.99 11.43
CA LEU A 135 -15.07 -2.98 10.40
C LEU A 135 -16.08 -3.52 9.37
N ARG A 136 -15.99 -4.81 9.02
CA ARG A 136 -16.87 -5.46 8.06
C ARG A 136 -18.28 -5.69 8.58
N LYS A 137 -18.44 -5.92 9.89
CA LYS A 137 -19.77 -5.99 10.56
C LYS A 137 -20.51 -4.64 10.55
N ARG A 138 -19.79 -3.51 10.45
CA ARG A 138 -20.37 -2.15 10.48
C ARG A 138 -20.61 -1.53 9.10
N SER A 139 -20.17 -2.16 8.00
CA SER A 139 -20.32 -1.58 6.65
C SER A 139 -21.61 -2.02 5.94
N PRO A 140 -22.52 -1.09 5.57
CA PRO A 140 -23.74 -1.42 4.83
C PRO A 140 -23.48 -1.96 3.42
N PHE A 141 -22.30 -1.70 2.83
CA PHE A 141 -21.92 -2.22 1.51
C PHE A 141 -21.57 -3.72 1.56
N CYS A 142 -20.93 -4.19 2.64
CA CYS A 142 -20.66 -5.61 2.85
C CYS A 142 -21.93 -6.41 3.18
N GLN A 143 -22.95 -5.78 3.79
CA GLN A 143 -24.25 -6.38 4.02
C GLN A 143 -25.04 -6.55 2.71
N LYS A 144 -24.94 -5.59 1.77
CA LYS A 144 -25.57 -5.70 0.44
C LYS A 144 -24.94 -6.78 -0.46
N LEU A 145 -23.63 -7.03 -0.35
CA LEU A 145 -22.94 -8.12 -1.08
C LEU A 145 -23.17 -9.52 -0.47
N ALA A 146 -23.68 -9.60 0.78
CA ALA A 146 -24.03 -10.86 1.43
C ALA A 146 -25.48 -11.32 1.13
N GLN A 147 -26.29 -10.47 0.50
CA GLN A 147 -27.61 -10.87 0.02
C GLN A 147 -27.43 -11.67 -1.30
N PRO A 148 -27.89 -12.93 -1.36
CA PRO A 148 -27.81 -13.73 -2.58
C PRO A 148 -28.63 -13.06 -3.69
N ALA A 149 -28.09 -13.08 -4.91
CA ALA A 149 -28.65 -12.48 -6.13
C ALA A 149 -30.00 -13.07 -6.59
N SER A 150 -30.72 -13.81 -5.75
CA SER A 150 -32.00 -14.45 -6.07
C SER A 150 -33.23 -13.54 -5.92
N MET A 151 -33.08 -12.30 -5.43
CA MET A 151 -34.21 -11.37 -5.26
C MET A 151 -34.31 -10.24 -6.30
N ILE A 152 -33.38 -10.14 -7.26
CA ILE A 152 -33.40 -9.05 -8.27
C ILE A 152 -34.20 -9.43 -9.53
N VAL A 153 -34.61 -10.69 -9.69
CA VAL A 153 -35.36 -11.17 -10.88
C VAL A 153 -36.87 -11.28 -10.64
N ALA A 154 -37.38 -10.95 -9.45
CA ALA A 154 -38.78 -11.16 -9.06
C ALA A 154 -39.66 -9.89 -8.97
N THR A 155 -39.22 -8.77 -9.53
CA THR A 155 -40.01 -7.52 -9.64
C THR A 155 -39.77 -6.87 -10.98
#